data_AF-A0A821ZGJ1-F1
#
_entry.id   AF-A0A821ZGJ1-F1
#
_cell.length_a   1.000
_cell.length_b   1.000
_cell.length_c   1.000
_cell.angle_alpha   90.00
_cell.angle_beta   90.00
_cell.angle_gamma   90.00
#
_symmetry.space_group_name_H-M   'P 1'
#
loop_
_entity.id
_entity.type
_entity.pdbx_description
1 polymer ?
#
loop_
_entity_poly.entity_id
_entity_poly.type
_entity_poly.pdbx_seq_one_letter_code
_entity_poly.pdbx_strand_id
1 'polypeptide(L)'
;PAIPPAKMPTYDQDFIDFIHEILTYCEQDDTETFLYLFSYIYRLYSKKFFNNIKLIRLLLHTINHSELEQFMCDILKHQLQLFNSHKLYSIVDQTLLFAQNEQEDFWKLLGAHDFVQNDYEQLFTNIIEHLLNQTKSVIGEQRLAKSINYTTYRNTIALANVYDILKTKIPTYGIVCCLLAHELTKNFSEKLCLLWHEQHHDTFWRHLERILQKWIQRENDQTKQKIDYKIGTIKMANENGLKYILQHLEILLESKTIDINENKIDQDDLHDRLTIDDSLLNIPLSKTTIKLLIDCIHKHEQIYIENKNFVDRFENGNSVLPPPLPTTTATTTTTASSTTSIKRRKLDNKF
;
A
#
# COMPACT_ATOMS: atom_id res chain seq x y z
N PRO A 1 -22.56 -40.15 -26.37
CA PRO A 1 -22.23 -39.07 -25.41
C PRO A 1 -22.09 -39.65 -23.99
N ALA A 2 -20.86 -39.74 -23.49
CA ALA A 2 -20.62 -40.17 -22.11
C ALA A 2 -21.19 -39.10 -21.16
N ILE A 3 -22.13 -39.49 -20.31
CA ILE A 3 -22.65 -38.65 -19.23
C ILE A 3 -21.46 -38.38 -18.28
N PRO A 4 -21.10 -37.12 -18.01
CA PRO A 4 -20.03 -36.84 -17.08
C PRO A 4 -20.40 -37.41 -15.71
N PRO A 5 -19.47 -38.05 -14.98
CA PRO A 5 -19.76 -38.59 -13.67
C PRO A 5 -20.21 -37.45 -12.76
N ALA A 6 -21.40 -37.58 -12.17
CA ALA A 6 -21.89 -36.67 -11.15
C ALA A 6 -20.83 -36.62 -10.04
N LYS A 7 -20.27 -35.43 -9.78
CA LYS A 7 -19.40 -35.22 -8.62
C LYS A 7 -20.21 -35.59 -7.39
N MET A 8 -19.85 -36.67 -6.71
CA MET A 8 -20.49 -37.02 -5.46
C MET A 8 -20.30 -35.84 -4.49
N PRO A 9 -21.38 -35.29 -3.92
CA PRO A 9 -21.24 -34.30 -2.87
C PRO A 9 -20.44 -34.92 -1.74
N THR A 10 -19.35 -34.26 -1.38
CA THR A 10 -18.61 -34.59 -0.16
C THR A 10 -19.44 -34.11 1.02
N TYR A 11 -19.51 -34.89 2.09
CA TYR A 11 -20.22 -34.57 3.35
C TYR A 11 -19.99 -33.12 3.83
N ASP A 12 -18.81 -32.55 3.58
CA ASP A 12 -18.48 -31.17 3.91
C ASP A 12 -19.27 -30.12 3.12
N GLN A 13 -19.56 -30.36 1.84
CA GLN A 13 -20.33 -29.44 1.00
C GLN A 13 -21.80 -29.45 1.41
N ASP A 14 -22.36 -30.64 1.66
CA ASP A 14 -23.74 -30.77 2.16
C ASP A 14 -23.92 -30.06 3.50
N PHE A 15 -22.92 -30.17 4.40
CA PHE A 15 -22.92 -29.45 5.67
C PHE A 15 -22.86 -27.93 5.47
N ILE A 16 -22.01 -27.45 4.54
CA ILE A 16 -21.92 -26.01 4.24
C ILE A 16 -23.23 -25.46 3.68
N ASP A 17 -23.84 -26.19 2.74
CA ASP A 17 -25.11 -25.76 2.13
C ASP A 17 -26.27 -25.81 3.13
N PHE A 18 -26.32 -26.82 4.00
CA PHE A 18 -27.27 -26.90 5.12
C PHE A 18 -27.13 -25.71 6.10
N ILE A 19 -25.90 -25.39 6.49
CA ILE A 19 -25.65 -24.24 7.38
C ILE A 19 -26.03 -22.92 6.71
N HIS A 20 -25.73 -22.77 5.41
CA HIS A 20 -26.14 -21.61 4.64
C HIS A 20 -27.67 -21.47 4.60
N GLU A 21 -28.40 -22.55 4.37
CA GLU A 21 -29.86 -22.56 4.36
C GLU A 21 -30.42 -22.15 5.74
N ILE A 22 -29.95 -22.74 6.83
CA ILE A 22 -30.36 -22.37 8.19
C ILE A 22 -30.11 -20.90 8.48
N LEU A 23 -28.92 -20.41 8.16
CA LEU A 23 -28.56 -19.02 8.43
C LEU A 23 -29.36 -18.05 7.56
N THR A 24 -29.71 -18.43 6.33
CA THR A 24 -30.58 -17.62 5.46
C THR A 24 -31.99 -17.52 6.03
N TYR A 25 -32.55 -18.63 6.52
CA TYR A 25 -33.86 -18.61 7.18
C TYR A 25 -33.82 -17.80 8.48
N CYS A 26 -32.75 -17.93 9.26
CA CYS A 26 -32.58 -17.17 10.49
C CYS A 26 -32.48 -15.67 10.22
N GLU A 27 -31.74 -15.26 9.19
CA GLU A 27 -31.56 -13.86 8.80
C GLU A 27 -32.88 -13.17 8.42
N GLN A 28 -33.77 -13.92 7.77
CA GLN A 28 -35.10 -13.45 7.38
C GLN A 28 -36.08 -13.32 8.55
N ASP A 29 -35.90 -14.11 9.61
CA ASP A 29 -36.80 -14.15 10.77
C ASP A 29 -36.34 -13.19 11.88
N ASP A 30 -35.06 -13.29 12.27
CA ASP A 30 -34.44 -12.45 13.30
C ASP A 30 -32.94 -12.22 13.02
N THR A 31 -32.61 -10.98 12.68
CA THR A 31 -31.24 -10.57 12.34
C THR A 31 -30.31 -10.70 13.55
N GLU A 32 -30.78 -10.43 14.77
CA GLU A 32 -29.95 -10.53 15.98
C GLU A 32 -29.51 -11.97 16.23
N THR A 33 -30.45 -12.92 16.18
CA THR A 33 -30.15 -14.35 16.28
C THR A 33 -29.23 -14.81 15.14
N PHE A 34 -29.43 -14.31 13.91
CA PHE A 34 -28.53 -14.62 12.79
C PHE A 34 -27.09 -14.19 13.09
N LEU A 35 -26.86 -12.95 13.52
CA LEU A 35 -25.51 -12.43 13.78
C LEU A 35 -24.80 -13.19 14.92
N TYR A 36 -25.56 -13.56 15.96
CA TYR A 36 -25.07 -14.40 17.03
C TYR A 36 -24.67 -15.80 16.52
N LEU A 37 -25.56 -16.47 15.78
CA LEU A 37 -25.32 -17.81 15.23
C LEU A 37 -24.19 -17.82 14.21
N PHE A 38 -24.13 -16.82 13.33
CA PHE A 38 -23.07 -16.66 12.35
C PHE A 38 -21.69 -16.66 13.03
N SER A 39 -21.53 -15.79 14.03
CA SER A 39 -20.29 -15.67 14.81
C SER A 39 -19.94 -16.98 15.52
N TYR A 40 -20.94 -17.62 16.13
CA TYR A 40 -20.76 -18.89 16.82
C TYR A 40 -20.32 -20.02 15.88
N ILE A 41 -20.93 -20.14 14.70
CA ILE A 41 -20.61 -21.16 13.70
C ILE A 41 -19.20 -20.96 13.15
N TYR A 42 -18.81 -19.72 12.83
CA TYR A 42 -17.45 -19.44 12.36
C TYR A 42 -16.40 -19.72 13.44
N ARG A 43 -16.72 -19.50 14.73
CA ARG A 43 -15.83 -19.87 15.85
C ARG A 43 -15.62 -21.37 15.95
N LEU A 44 -16.69 -22.16 15.78
CA LEU A 44 -16.62 -23.63 15.87
C LEU A 44 -15.98 -24.29 14.64
N TYR A 45 -16.26 -23.75 13.44
CA TYR A 45 -15.97 -24.40 12.17
C TYR A 45 -15.19 -23.51 11.20
N SER A 46 -14.38 -22.57 11.69
CA SER A 46 -13.64 -21.58 10.89
C SER A 46 -12.98 -22.18 9.65
N LYS A 47 -12.25 -23.29 9.80
CA LYS A 47 -11.55 -23.98 8.70
C LYS A 47 -12.46 -24.45 7.56
N LYS A 48 -13.73 -24.75 7.84
CA LYS A 48 -14.72 -25.18 6.83
C LYS A 48 -15.35 -24.00 6.11
N PHE A 49 -15.44 -22.85 6.78
CA PHE A 49 -16.14 -21.67 6.29
C PHE A 49 -15.21 -20.51 5.87
N PHE A 50 -13.89 -20.67 6.02
CA PHE A 50 -12.96 -19.68 5.48
C PHE A 50 -13.31 -19.39 4.04
N ASN A 51 -13.30 -18.10 3.72
CA ASN A 51 -13.39 -17.71 2.33
C ASN A 51 -14.76 -18.14 1.71
N ASN A 52 -15.78 -18.44 2.54
CA ASN A 52 -17.13 -18.78 2.09
C ASN A 52 -17.90 -17.51 1.72
N ILE A 53 -17.81 -17.15 0.44
CA ILE A 53 -18.39 -15.92 -0.09
C ILE A 53 -19.91 -15.82 0.05
N LYS A 54 -20.64 -16.95 0.05
CA LYS A 54 -22.10 -16.94 0.19
C LYS A 54 -22.48 -16.47 1.60
N LEU A 55 -21.86 -17.05 2.62
CA LEU A 55 -22.07 -16.66 4.01
C LEU A 55 -21.55 -15.26 4.31
N ILE A 56 -20.38 -14.90 3.77
CA ILE A 56 -19.83 -13.54 3.92
C ILE A 56 -20.79 -12.52 3.31
N ARG A 57 -21.36 -12.79 2.12
CA ARG A 57 -22.33 -11.89 1.51
C ARG A 57 -23.60 -11.76 2.35
N LEU A 58 -24.09 -12.87 2.91
CA LEU A 58 -25.24 -12.85 3.82
C LEU A 58 -24.95 -11.94 5.02
N LEU A 59 -23.79 -12.08 5.67
CA LEU A 59 -23.35 -11.18 6.73
C LEU A 59 -23.34 -9.71 6.28
N LEU A 60 -22.67 -9.41 5.17
CA LEU A 60 -22.51 -8.04 4.66
C LEU A 60 -23.84 -7.38 4.29
N HIS A 61 -24.84 -8.17 3.91
CA HIS A 61 -26.18 -7.67 3.60
C HIS A 61 -26.96 -7.26 4.86
N THR A 62 -26.70 -7.96 5.97
CA THR A 62 -27.47 -7.82 7.21
C THR A 62 -26.86 -6.83 8.19
N ILE A 63 -25.53 -6.73 8.24
CA ILE A 63 -24.85 -5.92 9.27
C ILE A 63 -25.06 -4.41 9.08
N ASN A 64 -25.22 -3.72 10.21
CA ASN A 64 -25.08 -2.26 10.29
C ASN A 64 -23.68 -1.85 10.74
N HIS A 65 -23.45 -0.53 10.86
CA HIS A 65 -22.14 0.01 11.20
C HIS A 65 -21.65 -0.43 12.60
N SER A 66 -22.52 -0.47 13.61
CA SER A 66 -22.14 -0.88 14.97
C SER A 66 -21.78 -2.36 15.03
N GLU A 67 -22.52 -3.20 14.29
CA GLU A 67 -22.23 -4.64 14.19
C GLU A 67 -20.93 -4.87 13.45
N LEU A 68 -20.70 -4.17 12.33
CA LEU A 68 -19.45 -4.23 11.59
C LEU A 68 -18.24 -3.93 12.49
N GLU A 69 -18.30 -2.88 13.31
CA GLU A 69 -17.24 -2.54 14.26
C GLU A 69 -17.03 -3.65 15.30
N GLN A 70 -18.09 -4.27 15.79
CA GLN A 70 -18.00 -5.40 16.71
C GLN A 70 -17.35 -6.62 16.04
N PHE A 71 -17.73 -6.95 14.80
CA PHE A 71 -17.11 -8.01 14.01
C PHE A 71 -15.62 -7.74 13.77
N MET A 72 -15.26 -6.50 13.44
CA MET A 72 -13.85 -6.10 13.33
C MET A 72 -13.10 -6.28 14.64
N CYS A 73 -13.68 -5.87 15.78
CA CYS A 73 -13.09 -6.08 17.09
C CYS A 73 -12.87 -7.56 17.41
N ASP A 74 -13.83 -8.42 17.09
CA ASP A 74 -13.73 -9.86 17.29
C ASP A 74 -12.62 -10.48 16.41
N ILE A 75 -12.47 -10.01 15.17
CA ILE A 75 -11.37 -10.41 14.27
C ILE A 75 -10.02 -9.97 14.84
N LEU A 76 -9.89 -8.71 15.27
CA LEU A 76 -8.66 -8.16 15.84
C LEU A 76 -8.25 -8.86 17.15
N LYS A 77 -9.23 -9.34 17.93
CA LYS A 77 -9.00 -10.15 19.13
C LYS A 77 -8.73 -11.64 18.83
N HIS A 78 -8.66 -12.02 17.55
CA HIS A 78 -8.55 -13.40 17.08
C HIS A 78 -9.68 -14.33 17.56
N GLN A 79 -10.84 -13.76 17.90
CA GLN A 79 -12.04 -14.51 18.29
C GLN A 79 -12.91 -14.87 17.09
N LEU A 80 -12.65 -14.30 15.93
CA LEU A 80 -13.36 -14.60 14.69
C LEU A 80 -12.39 -14.58 13.52
N GLN A 81 -12.52 -15.53 12.61
CA GLN A 81 -11.70 -15.57 11.41
C GLN A 81 -12.58 -15.94 10.21
N LEU A 82 -12.81 -14.95 9.33
CA LEU A 82 -13.64 -15.07 8.14
C LEU A 82 -12.80 -15.45 6.91
N PHE A 83 -11.58 -14.92 6.84
CA PHE A 83 -10.72 -15.06 5.69
C PHE A 83 -9.44 -15.85 6.00
N ASN A 84 -8.93 -16.49 4.96
CA ASN A 84 -7.55 -16.90 4.89
C ASN A 84 -6.89 -16.33 3.62
N SER A 85 -5.57 -16.26 3.63
CA SER A 85 -4.80 -15.72 2.50
C SER A 85 -4.92 -16.56 1.22
N HIS A 86 -5.33 -17.82 1.33
CA HIS A 86 -5.37 -18.74 0.21
C HIS A 86 -6.59 -18.50 -0.69
N LYS A 87 -6.35 -18.29 -1.99
CA LYS A 87 -7.40 -18.00 -3.00
C LYS A 87 -8.22 -16.73 -2.73
N LEU A 88 -7.69 -15.78 -1.96
CA LEU A 88 -8.41 -14.54 -1.67
C LEU A 88 -8.72 -13.73 -2.96
N TYR A 89 -7.87 -13.81 -3.99
CA TYR A 89 -8.14 -13.19 -5.29
C TYR A 89 -9.49 -13.62 -5.90
N SER A 90 -9.86 -14.90 -5.76
CA SER A 90 -11.12 -15.44 -6.29
C SER A 90 -12.33 -14.92 -5.53
N ILE A 91 -12.12 -14.49 -4.29
CA ILE A 91 -13.16 -13.88 -3.46
C ILE A 91 -13.30 -12.42 -3.80
N VAL A 92 -12.18 -11.70 -3.84
CA VAL A 92 -12.16 -10.30 -4.26
C VAL A 92 -12.88 -10.15 -5.59
N ASP A 93 -12.61 -11.02 -6.57
CA ASP A 93 -13.27 -11.01 -7.88
C ASP A 93 -14.80 -11.16 -7.77
N GLN A 94 -15.29 -12.01 -6.87
CA GLN A 94 -16.73 -12.16 -6.61
C GLN A 94 -17.32 -10.96 -5.86
N THR A 95 -16.57 -10.33 -4.95
CA THR A 95 -17.03 -9.12 -4.25
C THR A 95 -17.16 -7.92 -5.15
N LEU A 96 -16.44 -7.88 -6.29
CA LEU A 96 -16.68 -6.86 -7.32
C LEU A 96 -18.12 -6.90 -7.83
N LEU A 97 -18.84 -8.01 -7.62
CA LEU A 97 -20.25 -8.12 -7.98
C LEU A 97 -21.22 -7.51 -6.94
N PHE A 98 -20.74 -7.12 -5.76
CA PHE A 98 -21.55 -6.70 -4.62
C PHE A 98 -21.93 -5.22 -4.68
N ALA A 99 -22.90 -4.81 -3.87
CA ALA A 99 -23.23 -3.40 -3.72
C ALA A 99 -22.05 -2.60 -3.13
N GLN A 100 -22.04 -1.28 -3.30
CA GLN A 100 -20.91 -0.45 -2.87
C GLN A 100 -20.62 -0.58 -1.37
N ASN A 101 -21.65 -0.47 -0.53
CA ASN A 101 -21.55 -0.64 0.92
C ASN A 101 -21.03 -2.04 1.28
N GLU A 102 -21.56 -3.10 0.66
CA GLU A 102 -21.10 -4.48 0.86
C GLU A 102 -19.61 -4.64 0.51
N GLN A 103 -19.14 -3.98 -0.56
CA GLN A 103 -17.72 -3.97 -0.91
C GLN A 103 -16.87 -3.25 0.15
N GLU A 104 -17.26 -2.05 0.55
CA GLU A 104 -16.54 -1.28 1.57
C GLU A 104 -16.46 -2.05 2.91
N ASP A 105 -17.55 -2.66 3.32
CA ASP A 105 -17.61 -3.44 4.58
C ASP A 105 -16.83 -4.76 4.48
N PHE A 106 -16.84 -5.41 3.30
CA PHE A 106 -15.94 -6.53 3.03
C PHE A 106 -14.47 -6.15 3.24
N TRP A 107 -14.04 -5.01 2.69
CA TRP A 107 -12.65 -4.58 2.79
C TRP A 107 -12.26 -4.18 4.22
N LYS A 108 -13.18 -3.59 5.00
CA LYS A 108 -12.96 -3.31 6.43
C LYS A 108 -12.77 -4.60 7.24
N LEU A 109 -13.64 -5.60 7.02
CA LEU A 109 -13.51 -6.92 7.67
C LEU A 109 -12.23 -7.63 7.26
N LEU A 110 -11.87 -7.58 5.97
CA LEU A 110 -10.64 -8.17 5.46
C LEU A 110 -9.43 -7.46 6.07
N GLY A 111 -9.44 -6.13 6.10
CA GLY A 111 -8.41 -5.29 6.70
C GLY A 111 -8.13 -5.62 8.16
N ALA A 112 -9.12 -6.05 8.93
CA ALA A 112 -8.94 -6.43 10.33
C ALA A 112 -8.14 -7.74 10.54
N HIS A 113 -7.94 -8.57 9.51
CA HIS A 113 -7.25 -9.85 9.67
C HIS A 113 -5.73 -9.71 9.79
N ASP A 114 -5.12 -10.54 10.64
CA ASP A 114 -3.69 -10.49 10.96
C ASP A 114 -2.76 -10.64 9.75
N PHE A 115 -3.08 -11.55 8.83
CA PHE A 115 -2.29 -11.75 7.61
C PHE A 115 -2.33 -10.53 6.66
N VAL A 116 -3.38 -9.70 6.75
CA VAL A 116 -3.48 -8.43 6.02
C VAL A 116 -2.67 -7.34 6.71
N GLN A 117 -2.48 -7.45 8.03
CA GLN A 117 -1.67 -6.52 8.80
C GLN A 117 -0.18 -6.79 8.68
N ASN A 118 0.23 -8.07 8.71
CA ASN A 118 1.63 -8.49 8.84
C ASN A 118 2.23 -9.06 7.54
N ASP A 119 1.47 -9.85 6.76
CA ASP A 119 1.96 -10.61 5.60
C ASP A 119 1.40 -10.08 4.26
N TYR A 120 1.24 -8.76 4.19
CA TYR A 120 0.44 -8.08 3.17
C TYR A 120 1.09 -8.02 1.77
N GLU A 121 2.41 -8.15 1.67
CA GLU A 121 3.14 -7.99 0.40
C GLU A 121 2.62 -8.92 -0.70
N GLN A 122 2.70 -10.24 -0.48
CA GLN A 122 2.32 -11.21 -1.49
C GLN A 122 0.81 -11.14 -1.80
N LEU A 123 0.00 -10.86 -0.78
CA LEU A 123 -1.44 -10.73 -0.91
C LEU A 123 -1.81 -9.57 -1.84
N PHE A 124 -1.36 -8.36 -1.51
CA PHE A 124 -1.74 -7.17 -2.26
C PHE A 124 -1.03 -7.07 -3.60
N THR A 125 0.18 -7.60 -3.77
CA THR A 125 0.78 -7.73 -5.11
C THR A 125 -0.15 -8.50 -6.05
N ASN A 126 -0.70 -9.63 -5.61
CA ASN A 126 -1.59 -10.44 -6.45
C ASN A 126 -2.94 -9.76 -6.68
N ILE A 127 -3.52 -9.13 -5.65
CA ILE A 127 -4.80 -8.42 -5.75
C ILE A 127 -4.69 -7.22 -6.68
N ILE A 128 -3.67 -6.37 -6.49
CA ILE A 128 -3.43 -5.18 -7.32
C ILE A 128 -3.20 -5.60 -8.76
N GLU A 129 -2.34 -6.61 -8.99
CA GLU A 129 -2.09 -7.11 -10.33
C GLU A 129 -3.38 -7.57 -11.00
N HIS A 130 -4.24 -8.33 -10.30
CA HIS A 130 -5.53 -8.77 -10.81
C HIS A 130 -6.44 -7.58 -11.16
N LEU A 131 -6.67 -6.67 -10.22
CA LEU A 131 -7.54 -5.51 -10.39
C LEU A 131 -7.07 -4.59 -11.52
N LEU A 132 -5.77 -4.33 -11.61
CA LEU A 132 -5.16 -3.47 -12.65
C LEU A 132 -5.00 -4.17 -14.01
N ASN A 133 -5.10 -5.50 -14.10
CA ASN A 133 -5.17 -6.19 -15.40
C ASN A 133 -6.60 -6.20 -15.94
N GLN A 134 -7.58 -6.35 -15.06
CA GLN A 134 -8.99 -6.31 -15.44
C GLN A 134 -9.40 -4.95 -16.00
N THR A 135 -8.78 -3.86 -15.53
CA THR A 135 -8.97 -2.53 -16.13
C THR A 135 -8.40 -2.43 -17.56
N LYS A 136 -7.33 -3.17 -17.88
CA LYS A 136 -6.68 -3.16 -19.22
C LYS A 136 -7.42 -3.98 -20.28
N SER A 137 -8.12 -5.06 -19.89
CA SER A 137 -8.86 -5.93 -20.82
C SER A 137 -10.04 -5.25 -21.54
N VAL A 138 -10.25 -3.95 -21.32
CA VAL A 138 -11.43 -3.19 -21.78
C VAL A 138 -11.14 -2.35 -23.04
N ILE A 139 -9.90 -2.33 -23.54
CA ILE A 139 -9.55 -1.64 -24.81
C ILE A 139 -9.78 -2.55 -26.04
N GLY A 140 -10.19 -3.81 -25.84
CA GLY A 140 -10.57 -4.75 -26.92
C GLY A 140 -12.07 -5.02 -27.02
N GLU A 141 -12.72 -4.40 -28.01
CA GLU A 141 -13.95 -4.84 -28.72
C GLU A 141 -15.32 -4.76 -28.01
N GLN A 142 -15.88 -3.54 -27.99
CA GLN A 142 -17.13 -3.14 -28.65
C GLN A 142 -18.46 -3.95 -28.57
N ARG A 143 -18.69 -4.89 -27.63
CA ARG A 143 -20.03 -5.55 -27.55
C ARG A 143 -20.85 -5.51 -26.26
N LEU A 144 -20.42 -4.82 -25.19
CA LEU A 144 -21.19 -4.76 -23.93
C LEU A 144 -21.21 -3.38 -23.25
N ALA A 145 -21.60 -2.33 -23.98
CA ALA A 145 -21.59 -0.93 -23.54
C ALA A 145 -22.38 -0.60 -22.24
N LYS A 146 -23.18 -1.52 -21.68
CA LYS A 146 -23.87 -1.32 -20.40
C LYS A 146 -23.20 -1.99 -19.18
N SER A 147 -22.34 -3.00 -19.36
CA SER A 147 -21.60 -3.61 -18.24
C SER A 147 -20.17 -3.06 -18.09
N ILE A 148 -19.65 -2.39 -19.13
CA ILE A 148 -18.26 -1.89 -19.21
C ILE A 148 -17.96 -0.77 -18.18
N ASN A 149 -18.88 0.17 -17.97
CA ASN A 149 -18.69 1.22 -16.95
C ASN A 149 -18.82 0.67 -15.51
N TYR A 150 -19.53 -0.44 -15.35
CA TYR A 150 -19.88 -0.97 -14.04
C TYR A 150 -18.71 -1.72 -13.40
N THR A 151 -17.98 -2.52 -14.18
CA THR A 151 -16.77 -3.23 -13.71
C THR A 151 -15.64 -2.25 -13.41
N THR A 152 -15.43 -1.23 -14.25
CA THR A 152 -14.42 -0.18 -14.01
C THR A 152 -14.72 0.63 -12.74
N TYR A 153 -16.00 0.97 -12.51
CA TYR A 153 -16.43 1.64 -11.28
C TYR A 153 -16.20 0.79 -10.03
N ARG A 154 -16.52 -0.51 -10.09
CA ARG A 154 -16.34 -1.43 -8.95
C ARG A 154 -14.88 -1.74 -8.66
N ASN A 155 -14.05 -1.84 -9.71
CA ASN A 155 -12.60 -1.89 -9.54
C ASN A 155 -12.07 -0.62 -8.87
N THR A 156 -12.68 0.55 -9.13
CA THR A 156 -12.30 1.80 -8.47
C THR A 156 -12.58 1.76 -6.97
N ILE A 157 -13.73 1.21 -6.54
CA ILE A 157 -14.04 1.02 -5.11
C ILE A 157 -13.05 0.05 -4.45
N ALA A 158 -12.78 -1.09 -5.10
CA ALA A 158 -11.81 -2.05 -4.60
C ALA A 158 -10.41 -1.43 -4.47
N LEU A 159 -9.94 -0.71 -5.50
CA LEU A 159 -8.66 -0.01 -5.48
C LEU A 159 -8.61 1.09 -4.41
N ALA A 160 -9.69 1.82 -4.18
CA ALA A 160 -9.77 2.82 -3.10
C ALA A 160 -9.61 2.16 -1.72
N ASN A 161 -10.26 1.03 -1.50
CA ASN A 161 -10.10 0.27 -0.26
C ASN A 161 -8.70 -0.33 -0.11
N VAL A 162 -8.10 -0.83 -1.20
CA VAL A 162 -6.70 -1.27 -1.19
C VAL A 162 -5.76 -0.10 -0.85
N TYR A 163 -6.02 1.09 -1.38
CA TYR A 163 -5.28 2.30 -1.03
C TYR A 163 -5.41 2.61 0.46
N ASP A 164 -6.63 2.56 1.02
CA ASP A 164 -6.85 2.83 2.44
C ASP A 164 -6.12 1.87 3.37
N ILE A 165 -5.92 0.62 2.95
CA ILE A 165 -5.09 -0.33 3.69
C ILE A 165 -3.61 0.00 3.53
N LEU A 166 -3.14 0.20 2.29
CA LEU A 166 -1.73 0.39 1.97
C LEU A 166 -1.15 1.75 2.37
N LYS A 167 -1.97 2.80 2.49
CA LYS A 167 -1.52 4.14 2.91
C LYS A 167 -0.87 4.16 4.29
N THR A 168 -1.14 3.16 5.12
CA THR A 168 -0.57 3.01 6.47
C THR A 168 0.65 2.07 6.50
N LYS A 169 1.05 1.53 5.35
CA LYS A 169 2.06 0.49 5.22
C LYS A 169 3.33 1.00 4.55
N ILE A 170 4.45 0.40 4.94
CA ILE A 170 5.75 0.67 4.31
C ILE A 170 5.74 0.08 2.88
N PRO A 171 6.23 0.81 1.86
CA PRO A 171 6.35 0.27 0.51
C PRO A 171 7.25 -0.94 0.49
N THR A 172 6.77 -2.03 -0.11
CA THR A 172 7.57 -3.24 -0.35
C THR A 172 7.98 -3.30 -1.82
N TYR A 173 9.10 -3.96 -2.09
CA TYR A 173 9.59 -4.13 -3.45
C TYR A 173 8.53 -4.76 -4.38
N GLY A 174 7.81 -5.79 -3.92
CA GLY A 174 6.78 -6.47 -4.71
C GLY A 174 5.62 -5.55 -5.10
N ILE A 175 5.13 -4.73 -4.17
CA ILE A 175 4.01 -3.82 -4.44
C ILE A 175 4.45 -2.65 -5.32
N VAL A 176 5.60 -2.02 -5.04
CA VAL A 176 6.14 -0.93 -5.90
C VAL A 176 6.37 -1.45 -7.32
N CYS A 177 6.94 -2.64 -7.46
CA CYS A 177 7.09 -3.30 -8.76
C CYS A 177 5.74 -3.52 -9.45
N CYS A 178 4.71 -3.95 -8.72
CA CYS A 178 3.38 -4.14 -9.27
C CYS A 178 2.76 -2.82 -9.76
N LEU A 179 2.82 -1.74 -8.97
CA LEU A 179 2.26 -0.44 -9.35
C LEU A 179 2.91 0.11 -10.62
N LEU A 180 4.24 0.06 -10.69
CA LEU A 180 5.01 0.62 -11.81
C LEU A 180 4.93 -0.23 -13.08
N ALA A 181 4.59 -1.52 -12.97
CA ALA A 181 4.37 -2.39 -14.11
C ALA A 181 3.02 -2.15 -14.82
N HIS A 182 2.18 -1.25 -14.28
CA HIS A 182 0.86 -0.94 -14.79
C HIS A 182 0.73 0.53 -15.20
N GLU A 183 -0.23 0.77 -16.09
CA GLU A 183 -0.55 2.13 -16.53
C GLU A 183 -0.99 2.96 -15.34
N LEU A 184 -0.61 4.24 -15.37
CA LEU A 184 -0.92 5.18 -14.33
C LEU A 184 -2.44 5.31 -14.14
N THR A 185 -2.89 4.98 -12.94
CA THR A 185 -4.25 5.22 -12.47
C THR A 185 -4.26 6.42 -11.53
N LYS A 186 -4.82 7.54 -11.99
CA LYS A 186 -4.81 8.83 -11.25
C LYS A 186 -5.30 8.73 -9.81
N ASN A 187 -6.28 7.86 -9.56
CA ASN A 187 -6.92 7.75 -8.24
C ASN A 187 -6.28 6.72 -7.31
N PHE A 188 -5.37 5.87 -7.80
CA PHE A 188 -4.80 4.79 -7.01
C PHE A 188 -3.28 4.80 -7.05
N SER A 189 -2.68 4.43 -8.18
CA SER A 189 -1.23 4.28 -8.27
C SER A 189 -0.50 5.61 -8.12
N GLU A 190 -1.04 6.70 -8.69
CA GLU A 190 -0.49 8.04 -8.55
C GLU A 190 -0.47 8.50 -7.08
N LYS A 191 -1.64 8.48 -6.42
CA LYS A 191 -1.78 8.86 -5.01
C LYS A 191 -0.90 8.03 -4.09
N LEU A 192 -0.84 6.71 -4.31
CA LEU A 192 -0.03 5.82 -3.47
C LEU A 192 1.47 6.06 -3.66
N CYS A 193 1.92 6.28 -4.91
CA CYS A 193 3.30 6.62 -5.20
C CYS A 193 3.70 7.97 -4.58
N LEU A 194 2.86 9.00 -4.70
CA LEU A 194 3.10 10.31 -4.07
C LEU A 194 3.17 10.20 -2.55
N LEU A 195 2.20 9.51 -1.94
CA LEU A 195 2.18 9.30 -0.49
C LEU A 195 3.46 8.58 0.00
N TRP A 196 3.88 7.52 -0.69
CA TRP A 196 5.09 6.79 -0.30
C TRP A 196 6.37 7.56 -0.61
N HIS A 197 6.38 8.41 -1.64
CA HIS A 197 7.46 9.34 -1.88
C HIS A 197 7.63 10.34 -0.73
N GLU A 198 6.52 10.84 -0.18
CA GLU A 198 6.51 11.80 0.94
C GLU A 198 6.85 11.12 2.28
N GLN A 199 6.15 10.04 2.63
CA GLN A 199 6.25 9.41 3.95
C GLN A 199 7.39 8.40 4.08
N HIS A 200 7.78 7.77 2.99
CA HIS A 200 8.72 6.63 2.96
C HIS A 200 9.80 6.78 1.88
N HIS A 201 10.25 8.03 1.67
CA HIS A 201 11.15 8.45 0.60
C HIS A 201 12.30 7.46 0.33
N ASP A 202 13.18 7.23 1.31
CA ASP A 202 14.38 6.41 1.15
C ASP A 202 14.06 4.96 0.75
N THR A 203 13.00 4.39 1.31
CA THR A 203 12.60 3.00 1.03
C THR A 203 11.99 2.90 -0.37
N PHE A 204 11.11 3.84 -0.72
CA PHE A 204 10.46 3.89 -2.02
C PHE A 204 11.47 4.05 -3.15
N TRP A 205 12.38 5.03 -3.04
CA TRP A 205 13.41 5.29 -4.07
C TRP A 205 14.41 4.13 -4.19
N ARG A 206 14.83 3.51 -3.08
CA ARG A 206 15.69 2.33 -3.14
C ARG A 206 15.02 1.16 -3.86
N HIS A 207 13.71 1.00 -3.72
CA HIS A 207 12.97 -0.01 -4.47
C HIS A 207 12.89 0.32 -5.96
N LEU A 208 12.62 1.58 -6.31
CA LEU A 208 12.59 2.06 -7.69
C LEU A 208 13.96 1.94 -8.38
N GLU A 209 15.04 2.35 -7.71
CA GLU A 209 16.41 2.17 -8.21
C GLU A 209 16.70 0.70 -8.49
N ARG A 210 16.36 -0.19 -7.54
CA ARG A 210 16.54 -1.63 -7.70
C ARG A 210 15.72 -2.19 -8.88
N ILE A 211 14.53 -1.66 -9.12
CA ILE A 211 13.69 -2.01 -10.28
C ILE A 211 14.39 -1.61 -11.58
N LEU A 212 14.87 -0.37 -11.67
CA LEU A 212 15.58 0.15 -12.85
C LEU A 212 16.88 -0.61 -13.11
N GLN A 213 17.67 -0.89 -12.08
CA GLN A 213 18.91 -1.68 -12.19
C GLN A 213 18.62 -3.09 -12.75
N LYS A 214 17.59 -3.78 -12.24
CA LYS A 214 17.19 -5.09 -12.76
C LYS A 214 16.68 -5.02 -14.20
N TRP A 215 16.03 -3.93 -14.57
CA TRP A 215 15.60 -3.70 -15.95
C TRP A 215 16.81 -3.55 -16.87
N ILE A 216 17.79 -2.70 -16.51
CA ILE A 216 19.05 -2.52 -17.26
C ILE A 216 19.82 -3.84 -17.37
N GLN A 217 19.94 -4.57 -16.26
CA GLN A 217 20.62 -5.87 -16.25
C GLN A 217 19.95 -6.82 -17.24
N ARG A 218 18.62 -6.86 -17.28
CA ARG A 218 17.89 -7.64 -18.28
C ARG A 218 18.08 -7.18 -19.71
N GLU A 219 18.06 -5.88 -19.98
CA GLU A 219 18.29 -5.37 -21.35
C GLU A 219 19.70 -5.73 -21.83
N ASN A 220 20.69 -5.74 -20.92
CA ASN A 220 22.02 -6.26 -21.18
C ASN A 220 21.98 -7.78 -21.44
N ASP A 221 21.23 -8.54 -20.65
CA ASP A 221 21.14 -10.00 -20.72
C ASP A 221 20.22 -10.53 -21.82
N GLN A 222 19.28 -9.75 -22.36
CA GLN A 222 18.43 -10.15 -23.50
C GLN A 222 19.26 -10.36 -24.78
N THR A 223 20.51 -9.89 -24.82
CA THR A 223 21.50 -10.31 -25.83
C THR A 223 22.01 -11.75 -25.63
N LYS A 224 21.64 -12.41 -24.51
CA LYS A 224 22.11 -13.73 -24.04
C LYS A 224 21.00 -14.50 -23.27
N GLN A 225 20.06 -15.09 -24.01
CA GLN A 225 19.13 -16.18 -23.59
C GLN A 225 17.95 -15.87 -22.62
N LYS A 226 16.87 -16.64 -22.82
CA LYS A 226 15.61 -16.69 -22.04
C LYS A 226 15.87 -17.13 -20.60
N ILE A 227 15.74 -16.20 -19.64
CA ILE A 227 15.69 -16.51 -18.21
C ILE A 227 14.23 -16.43 -17.74
N ASP A 228 13.77 -17.45 -17.02
CA ASP A 228 12.48 -17.48 -16.34
C ASP A 228 12.51 -16.55 -15.12
N TYR A 229 11.65 -15.54 -15.13
CA TYR A 229 11.50 -14.62 -14.01
C TYR A 229 10.10 -14.72 -13.41
N LYS A 230 9.93 -14.33 -12.14
CA LYS A 230 8.60 -14.28 -11.48
C LYS A 230 7.68 -13.26 -12.18
N ILE A 231 6.38 -13.54 -12.18
CA ILE A 231 5.31 -12.89 -12.96
C ILE A 231 5.36 -11.34 -12.95
N GLY A 232 5.52 -10.68 -11.80
CA GLY A 232 5.62 -9.21 -11.73
C GLY A 232 6.87 -8.63 -12.41
N THR A 233 8.00 -9.33 -12.34
CA THR A 233 9.20 -8.95 -13.09
C THR A 233 9.05 -9.19 -14.59
N ILE A 234 8.19 -10.10 -15.05
CA ILE A 234 8.05 -10.39 -16.50
C ILE A 234 7.38 -9.22 -17.23
N LYS A 235 6.35 -8.60 -16.63
CA LYS A 235 5.63 -7.46 -17.26
C LYS A 235 6.49 -6.21 -17.42
N MET A 236 7.42 -5.99 -16.50
CA MET A 236 8.40 -4.89 -16.57
C MET A 236 9.35 -4.99 -17.77
N ALA A 237 9.50 -6.16 -18.38
CA ALA A 237 10.51 -6.41 -19.42
C ALA A 237 10.08 -6.01 -20.84
N ASN A 238 8.85 -5.49 -21.02
CA ASN A 238 8.40 -4.96 -22.30
C ASN A 238 8.55 -3.42 -22.33
N GLU A 239 8.57 -2.84 -23.53
CA GLU A 239 8.67 -1.37 -23.73
C GLU A 239 7.57 -0.61 -22.96
N ASN A 240 6.38 -1.22 -22.84
CA ASN A 240 5.28 -0.64 -22.09
C ASN A 240 5.60 -0.49 -20.59
N GLY A 241 6.33 -1.44 -20.00
CA GLY A 241 6.73 -1.38 -18.59
C GLY A 241 7.63 -0.19 -18.29
N LEU A 242 8.61 0.08 -19.16
CA LEU A 242 9.48 1.25 -18.99
C LEU A 242 8.69 2.55 -19.22
N LYS A 243 7.83 2.59 -20.23
CA LYS A 243 6.91 3.72 -20.45
C LYS A 243 6.09 4.03 -19.21
N TYR A 244 5.54 3.01 -18.55
CA TYR A 244 4.77 3.21 -17.32
C TYR A 244 5.63 3.77 -16.19
N ILE A 245 6.84 3.22 -15.96
CA ILE A 245 7.77 3.77 -14.96
C ILE A 245 8.03 5.26 -15.21
N LEU A 246 8.24 5.66 -16.47
CA LEU A 246 8.47 7.06 -16.84
C LEU A 246 7.26 7.93 -16.53
N GLN A 247 6.05 7.48 -16.84
CA GLN A 247 4.82 8.21 -16.50
C GLN A 247 4.66 8.42 -14.99
N HIS A 248 4.98 7.40 -14.18
CA HIS A 248 4.97 7.54 -12.72
C HIS A 248 6.05 8.52 -12.22
N LEU A 249 7.25 8.46 -12.81
CA LEU A 249 8.36 9.35 -12.47
C LEU A 249 8.08 10.81 -12.81
N GLU A 250 7.45 11.07 -13.95
CA GLU A 250 7.04 12.41 -14.38
C GLU A 250 6.19 13.08 -13.29
N ILE A 251 5.18 12.39 -12.78
CA ILE A 251 4.30 12.95 -11.73
C ILE A 251 5.03 13.14 -10.39
N LEU A 252 5.90 12.20 -10.03
CA LEU A 252 6.73 12.34 -8.84
C LEU A 252 7.69 13.52 -8.91
N LEU A 253 8.10 13.93 -10.11
CA LEU A 253 8.99 15.07 -10.33
C LEU A 253 8.19 16.38 -10.46
N GLU A 254 7.03 16.34 -11.13
CA GLU A 254 6.13 17.49 -11.32
C GLU A 254 5.49 17.98 -10.02
N SER A 255 5.07 17.06 -9.14
CA SER A 255 4.48 17.41 -7.83
C SER A 255 5.38 18.33 -7.01
N LYS A 256 6.70 18.13 -7.07
CA LYS A 256 7.68 18.94 -6.33
C LYS A 256 7.88 20.34 -6.90
N THR A 257 7.70 20.52 -8.21
CA THR A 257 7.76 21.84 -8.86
C THR A 257 6.59 22.74 -8.46
N ILE A 258 5.43 22.17 -8.14
CA ILE A 258 4.24 22.92 -7.70
C ILE A 258 4.45 23.47 -6.28
N ASP A 259 4.96 22.64 -5.36
CA ASP A 259 5.24 23.06 -3.98
C ASP A 259 6.33 24.16 -3.88
N ILE A 260 7.28 24.19 -4.83
CA ILE A 260 8.31 25.23 -4.89
C ILE A 260 7.74 26.54 -5.43
N ASN A 261 6.83 26.49 -6.40
CA ASN A 261 6.22 27.67 -7.02
C ASN A 261 5.17 28.33 -6.13
N GLU A 262 4.42 27.58 -5.32
CA GLU A 262 3.48 28.17 -4.35
C GLU A 262 4.19 28.82 -3.15
N ASN A 263 5.43 28.42 -2.85
CA ASN A 263 6.23 28.97 -1.75
C ASN A 263 7.28 30.02 -2.18
N LYS A 264 7.35 30.39 -3.47
CA LYS A 264 8.21 31.48 -3.97
C LYS A 264 7.45 32.38 -4.93
N ILE A 265 6.83 33.42 -4.38
CA ILE A 265 6.79 34.71 -5.06
C ILE A 265 8.20 35.29 -4.91
N ASP A 266 8.81 35.64 -6.04
CA ASP A 266 10.17 36.15 -6.25
C ASP A 266 11.28 35.08 -6.40
N GLN A 267 11.50 34.61 -7.65
CA GLN A 267 12.84 34.52 -8.26
C GLN A 267 12.79 34.04 -9.73
N ASP A 268 13.02 34.98 -10.64
CA ASP A 268 13.04 34.86 -12.11
C ASP A 268 14.24 34.07 -12.72
N ASP A 269 14.98 33.27 -11.95
CA ASP A 269 16.23 32.65 -12.43
C ASP A 269 16.24 31.09 -12.37
N LEU A 270 15.10 30.45 -12.13
CA LEU A 270 15.00 28.98 -12.06
C LEU A 270 14.07 28.36 -13.10
N HIS A 271 13.80 29.04 -14.22
CA HIS A 271 12.95 28.49 -15.26
C HIS A 271 13.68 27.59 -16.29
N ASP A 272 15.01 27.46 -16.18
CA ASP A 272 15.84 26.89 -17.25
C ASP A 272 16.39 25.46 -16.99
N ARG A 273 16.00 24.76 -15.90
CA ARG A 273 16.71 23.53 -15.50
C ARG A 273 15.93 22.30 -15.02
N LEU A 274 14.59 22.29 -15.03
CA LEU A 274 13.83 21.10 -14.57
C LEU A 274 12.61 20.74 -15.43
N THR A 275 12.47 21.27 -16.64
CA THR A 275 11.60 20.64 -17.63
C THR A 275 12.28 19.36 -18.09
N ILE A 276 11.68 18.21 -17.75
CA ILE A 276 11.89 17.00 -18.53
C ILE A 276 11.39 17.37 -19.92
N ASP A 277 12.34 17.62 -20.82
CA ASP A 277 12.03 18.02 -22.18
C ASP A 277 11.08 16.96 -22.78
N ASP A 278 9.93 17.38 -23.30
CA ASP A 278 8.90 16.52 -23.95
C ASP A 278 9.50 15.60 -25.03
N SER A 279 10.73 15.90 -25.46
CA SER A 279 11.57 15.07 -26.31
C SER A 279 11.94 13.70 -25.69
N LEU A 280 12.05 13.55 -24.36
CA LEU A 280 12.41 12.28 -23.70
C LEU A 280 11.34 11.20 -23.80
N LEU A 281 10.07 11.56 -23.95
CA LEU A 281 8.96 10.61 -24.15
C LEU A 281 8.95 9.98 -25.56
N ASN A 282 9.69 10.57 -26.51
CA ASN A 282 9.77 10.13 -27.91
C ASN A 282 11.17 9.65 -28.33
N ILE A 283 12.16 9.65 -27.43
CA ILE A 283 13.52 9.14 -27.71
C ILE A 283 13.52 7.61 -27.57
N PRO A 284 14.12 6.86 -28.52
CA PRO A 284 14.31 5.42 -28.35
C PRO A 284 15.09 5.16 -27.06
N LEU A 285 14.46 4.42 -26.14
CA LEU A 285 14.92 4.19 -24.76
C LEU A 285 16.23 3.40 -24.74
N SER A 286 17.34 4.13 -24.87
CA SER A 286 18.69 3.59 -24.82
C SER A 286 19.18 3.46 -23.38
N LYS A 287 20.13 2.55 -23.13
CA LYS A 287 20.85 2.41 -21.85
C LYS A 287 21.37 3.74 -21.29
N THR A 288 21.74 4.66 -22.17
CA THR A 288 22.21 6.00 -21.81
C THR A 288 21.09 6.82 -21.16
N THR A 289 19.87 6.76 -21.70
CA THR A 289 18.68 7.45 -21.15
C THR A 289 18.36 6.97 -19.74
N ILE A 290 18.46 5.65 -19.50
CA ILE A 290 18.15 5.07 -18.19
C ILE A 290 19.26 5.36 -17.18
N LYS A 291 20.52 5.39 -17.63
CA LYS A 291 21.63 5.83 -16.78
C LYS A 291 21.47 7.29 -16.37
N LEU A 292 21.07 8.16 -17.29
CA LEU A 292 20.74 9.56 -17.00
C LEU A 292 19.56 9.69 -16.03
N LEU A 293 18.55 8.82 -16.14
CA LEU A 293 17.46 8.73 -15.16
C LEU A 293 17.95 8.33 -13.78
N ILE A 294 18.83 7.33 -13.67
CA ILE A 294 19.44 6.93 -12.40
C ILE A 294 20.28 8.08 -11.81
N ASP A 295 21.10 8.73 -12.63
CA ASP A 295 21.90 9.88 -12.21
C ASP A 295 21.00 11.04 -11.76
N CYS A 296 19.85 11.26 -12.43
CA CYS A 296 18.84 12.23 -12.03
C CYS A 296 18.17 11.86 -10.71
N ILE A 297 17.83 10.58 -10.51
CA ILE A 297 17.28 10.04 -9.27
C ILE A 297 18.26 10.27 -8.11
N HIS A 298 19.53 9.91 -8.28
CA HIS A 298 20.55 10.14 -7.25
C HIS A 298 20.75 11.62 -6.94
N LYS A 299 20.69 12.49 -7.96
CA LYS A 299 20.73 13.94 -7.76
C LYS A 299 19.52 14.43 -6.95
N HIS A 300 18.32 13.93 -7.26
CA HIS A 300 17.10 14.26 -6.51
C HIS A 300 17.11 13.74 -5.08
N GLU A 301 17.64 12.53 -4.86
CA GLU A 301 17.85 11.92 -3.55
C GLU A 301 18.82 12.77 -2.72
N GLN A 302 19.93 13.22 -3.30
CA GLN A 302 20.87 14.14 -2.63
C GLN A 302 20.21 15.46 -2.25
N ILE A 303 19.47 16.08 -3.17
CA ILE A 303 18.73 17.33 -2.89
C ILE A 303 17.70 17.12 -1.77
N TYR A 304 16.99 15.99 -1.77
CA TYR A 304 16.04 15.67 -0.71
C TYR A 304 16.74 15.49 0.64
N ILE A 305 17.83 14.74 0.70
CA ILE A 305 18.64 14.54 1.91
C ILE A 305 19.17 15.89 2.42
N GLU A 306 19.67 16.75 1.54
CA GLU A 306 20.16 18.09 1.89
C GLU A 306 19.05 18.97 2.46
N ASN A 307 17.87 18.99 1.84
CA ASN A 307 16.70 19.76 2.30
C ASN A 307 16.15 19.22 3.62
N LYS A 308 16.03 17.90 3.78
CA LYS A 308 15.62 17.27 5.04
C LYS A 308 16.59 17.59 6.17
N ASN A 309 17.90 17.45 5.92
CA ASN A 309 18.93 17.84 6.87
C ASN A 309 18.92 19.35 7.18
N PHE A 310 18.47 20.19 6.25
CA PHE A 310 18.29 21.62 6.47
C PHE A 310 17.09 21.88 7.39
N VAL A 311 15.93 21.27 7.11
CA VAL A 311 14.72 21.37 7.95
C VAL A 311 14.99 20.83 9.35
N ASP A 312 15.61 19.65 9.48
CA ASP A 312 15.97 19.06 10.77
C ASP A 312 16.95 19.96 11.55
N ARG A 313 17.87 20.65 10.86
CA ARG A 313 18.76 21.65 11.49
C ARG A 313 18.00 22.91 11.92
N PHE A 314 16.97 23.29 11.18
CA PHE A 314 16.15 24.45 11.46
C PHE A 314 15.21 24.20 12.66
N GLU A 315 14.58 23.03 12.72
CA GLU A 315 13.69 22.61 13.81
C GLU A 315 14.47 22.35 15.11
N ASN A 316 15.66 21.75 15.02
CA ASN A 316 16.52 21.54 16.19
C ASN A 316 17.35 22.79 16.57
N GLY A 317 17.30 23.87 15.78
CA GLY A 317 18.15 25.06 15.90
C GLY A 317 17.60 26.18 16.77
N ASN A 318 16.34 26.16 17.18
CA ASN A 318 15.73 27.23 17.99
C ASN A 318 15.92 27.07 19.51
N SER A 319 17.15 26.74 19.93
CA SER A 319 17.62 26.89 21.31
C SER A 319 19.09 27.28 21.32
N VAL A 320 19.43 28.42 20.72
CA VAL A 320 20.70 29.09 20.99
C VAL A 320 20.43 30.32 21.84
N LEU A 321 20.52 30.14 23.17
CA LEU A 321 20.71 31.25 24.09
C LEU A 321 21.96 32.04 23.65
N PRO A 322 21.94 33.38 23.67
CA PRO A 322 23.10 34.18 23.28
C PRO A 322 24.29 33.90 24.22
N PRO A 323 25.53 33.94 23.71
CA PRO A 323 26.71 33.61 24.49
C PRO A 323 26.94 34.65 25.59
N PRO A 324 27.46 34.25 26.77
CA PRO A 324 27.77 35.20 27.83
C PRO A 324 29.00 36.05 27.44
N LEU A 325 28.90 37.34 27.74
CA LEU A 325 29.98 38.32 27.58
C LEU A 325 31.26 37.87 28.33
N PRO A 326 32.47 38.04 27.77
CA PRO A 326 33.71 37.64 28.41
C PRO A 326 34.04 38.57 29.59
N THR A 327 34.29 37.96 30.75
CA THR A 327 34.72 38.65 31.98
C THR A 327 36.25 38.74 32.01
N THR A 328 36.75 39.96 32.19
CA THR A 328 38.18 40.27 32.34
C THR A 328 38.69 39.88 33.74
N THR A 329 39.92 39.36 33.77
CA THR A 329 40.66 38.84 34.94
C THR A 329 41.37 39.96 35.71
N ALA A 330 41.41 39.89 37.05
CA ALA A 330 42.61 40.12 37.90
C ALA A 330 42.36 40.05 39.43
N THR A 331 42.87 38.99 40.05
CA THR A 331 43.71 38.88 41.28
C THR A 331 43.62 39.92 42.43
N THR A 332 43.32 39.50 43.67
CA THR A 332 44.29 39.20 44.77
C THR A 332 43.67 38.92 46.17
N THR A 333 44.23 37.90 46.83
CA THR A 333 44.50 37.67 48.28
C THR A 333 43.44 37.50 49.38
N THR A 334 43.62 36.36 50.07
CA THR A 334 43.69 36.08 51.53
C THR A 334 42.48 35.56 52.36
N THR A 335 42.79 34.43 53.01
CA THR A 335 42.45 33.92 54.37
C THR A 335 41.12 33.20 54.68
N ALA A 336 41.30 31.88 54.91
CA ALA A 336 40.96 31.11 56.12
C ALA A 336 39.52 30.62 56.41
N SER A 337 39.47 29.34 56.83
CA SER A 337 38.41 28.61 57.57
C SER A 337 37.10 28.35 56.82
N SER A 338 36.35 27.26 56.97
CA SER A 338 36.39 26.00 57.73
C SER A 338 35.15 25.20 57.30
N THR A 339 35.16 23.86 57.35
CA THR A 339 34.02 22.94 57.61
C THR A 339 32.77 23.08 56.71
N THR A 340 32.23 22.08 56.02
CA THR A 340 31.74 20.77 56.48
C THR A 340 31.21 19.99 55.28
N SER A 341 31.39 18.68 55.33
CA SER A 341 30.79 17.63 54.52
C SER A 341 29.26 17.57 54.61
N ILE A 342 28.54 17.41 53.49
CA ILE A 342 27.27 16.65 53.45
C ILE A 342 27.20 15.79 52.18
N LYS A 343 27.27 14.47 52.39
CA LYS A 343 26.84 13.39 51.47
C LYS A 343 25.31 13.28 51.48
N ARG A 344 24.68 13.14 50.32
CA ARG A 344 23.42 12.37 50.13
C ARG A 344 23.50 11.68 48.77
N ARG A 345 23.94 10.42 48.72
CA ARG A 345 23.16 9.16 48.83
C ARG A 345 22.03 9.03 47.80
N LYS A 346 22.31 8.14 46.85
CA LYS A 346 21.38 7.34 46.05
C LYS A 346 20.23 6.79 46.90
N LEU A 347 19.05 6.74 46.31
CA LEU A 347 17.97 5.86 46.70
C LEU A 347 17.58 5.04 45.47
N ASP A 348 17.98 3.77 45.50
CA ASP A 348 17.30 2.68 44.80
C ASP A 348 16.05 2.31 45.60
N ASN A 349 14.95 2.05 44.90
CA ASN A 349 13.95 1.00 45.17
C ASN A 349 12.85 1.14 44.11
N LYS A 350 12.75 0.19 43.17
CA LYS A 350 11.84 -0.97 43.26
C LYS A 350 10.40 -0.55 43.57
N PHE A 351 9.58 -0.45 42.52
CA PHE A 351 8.55 -1.45 42.22
C PHE A 351 8.51 -1.67 40.71
#